data_AF-A0A1W2BA07-F1
#
_entry.id   AF-A0A1W2BA07-F1
#
_cell.length_a   1.000
_cell.length_b   1.000
_cell.length_c   1.000
_cell.angle_alpha   90.00
_cell.angle_beta   90.00
_cell.angle_gamma   90.00
#
_symmetry.space_group_name_H-M   'P 1'
#
loop_
_entity.id
_entity.type
_entity.pdbx_description
1 polymer ?
#
loop_
_entity_poly.entity_id
_entity_poly.type
_entity_poly.pdbx_seq_one_letter_code
_entity_poly.pdbx_strand_id
1 'polypeptide(L)' 'LLKNKVVFDGRNIYDAEYLKEEGFVHYGIGMAETKYD' A
#
# COMPACT_ATOMS: atom_id res chain seq x y z
N LEU A 1 -8.11 2.89 16.14
CA LEU A 1 -6.93 2.88 15.25
C LEU A 1 -6.78 1.49 14.67
N LEU A 2 -6.39 1.39 13.39
CA LEU A 2 -6.06 0.10 12.78
C LEU A 2 -4.89 -0.54 13.53
N LYS A 3 -4.93 -1.86 13.74
CA LYS A 3 -3.82 -2.58 14.37
C LYS A 3 -2.56 -2.53 13.51
N ASN A 4 -2.75 -2.69 12.20
CA ASN A 4 -1.71 -2.59 11.18
C ASN A 4 -2.24 -1.72 10.04
N LYS A 5 -1.43 -0.80 9.53
CA LYS A 5 -1.75 0.00 8.34
C LYS A 5 -1.39 -0.79 7.08
N VAL A 6 -2.30 -1.64 6.60
CA VAL A 6 -2.09 -2.48 5.40
C VAL A 6 -3.28 -2.34 4.47
N VAL A 7 -3.03 -2.20 3.17
CA VAL A 7 -4.03 -2.12 2.11
C VAL A 7 -3.76 -3.20 1.06
N PHE A 8 -4.79 -3.97 0.72
CA PHE A 8 -4.79 -4.87 -0.44
C PHE A 8 -5.64 -4.26 -1.53
N ASP A 9 -5.03 -3.93 -2.66
CA ASP A 9 -5.67 -3.22 -3.77
C ASP A 9 -5.81 -4.14 -4.98
N GLY A 10 -7.01 -4.70 -5.16
CA GLY A 10 -7.32 -5.60 -6.26
C GLY A 10 -7.45 -4.91 -7.63
N ARG A 11 -7.41 -3.58 -7.68
CA ARG A 11 -7.69 -2.80 -8.90
C ARG A 11 -6.64 -1.72 -9.19
N ASN A 12 -5.68 -1.53 -8.30
CA ASN A 12 -4.65 -0.49 -8.36
C ASN A 12 -5.25 0.91 -8.52
N ILE A 13 -6.29 1.22 -7.74
CA ILE A 13 -6.99 2.52 -7.79
C ILE A 13 -6.46 3.51 -6.76
N TYR A 14 -5.65 3.06 -5.82
CA TYR A 14 -4.99 3.93 -4.85
C TYR A 14 -3.60 4.34 -5.34
N ASP A 15 -3.22 5.58 -5.01
CA ASP A 15 -1.86 6.06 -5.19
C ASP A 15 -0.94 5.40 -4.14
N ALA A 16 0.02 4.61 -4.63
CA ALA A 16 0.94 3.87 -3.78
C ALA A 16 1.91 4.78 -3.01
N GLU A 17 2.33 5.92 -3.58
CA GLU A 17 3.23 6.86 -2.88
C GLU A 17 2.49 7.59 -1.77
N TYR A 18 1.23 7.99 -2.01
CA TYR A 18 0.41 8.56 -0.95
C TYR A 18 0.20 7.56 0.20
N LEU A 19 -0.14 6.31 -0.11
CA LEU A 19 -0.27 5.27 0.92
C LEU A 19 1.03 5.04 1.68
N LYS A 20 2.18 5.15 0.99
CA LYS A 20 3.51 5.04 1.59
C LYS A 20 3.79 6.19 2.56
N GLU A 21 3.52 7.44 2.16
CA GLU A 21 3.67 8.63 3.00
C GLU A 21 2.79 8.56 4.26
N GLU A 22 1.58 7.99 4.13
CA GLU A 22 0.65 7.76 5.24
C GLU A 22 1.03 6.55 6.12
N GLY A 23 2.09 5.82 5.76
CA GLY A 23 2.62 4.68 6.50
C GLY A 23 1.83 3.39 6.32
N PHE A 24 1.15 3.21 5.18
CA PHE A 24 0.50 1.96 4.81
C PHE A 24 1.44 1.06 4.01
N VAL A 25 1.41 -0.23 4.32
CA VAL A 25 1.93 -1.24 3.39
C VAL A 25 0.87 -1.49 2.32
N HIS A 26 1.23 -1.31 1.04
CA HIS A 26 0.33 -1.45 -0.10
C HIS A 26 0.67 -2.69 -0.92
N TYR A 27 -0.33 -3.54 -1.16
CA TYR A 27 -0.23 -4.73 -2.01
C TYR A 27 -1.21 -4.59 -3.18
N GLY A 28 -0.72 -4.14 -4.33
CA GLY A 28 -1.47 -4.08 -5.59
C GLY A 28 -1.27 -5.32 -6.46
N ILE A 29 -2.27 -5.69 -7.25
CA ILE A 29 -2.14 -6.81 -8.20
C ILE A 29 -1.17 -6.44 -9.32
N GLY A 30 -0.13 -7.26 -9.52
CA GLY A 30 0.86 -7.04 -10.58
C GLY A 30 1.82 -5.88 -10.33
N MET A 31 1.82 -5.30 -9.13
CA MET A 31 2.77 -4.27 -8.71
C MET A 31 4.00 -4.91 -8.07
N ALA A 32 5.18 -4.34 -8.29
CA ALA A 32 6.36 -4.69 -7.50
C ALA A 32 6.11 -4.29 -6.04
N GLU A 33 6.52 -5.13 -5.10
CA GLU A 33 6.33 -4.87 -3.68
C GLU A 33 7.06 -3.57 -3.28
N THR A 34 6.31 -2.56 -2.84
CA THR A 34 6.87 -1.36 -2.22
C THR A 34 7.27 -1.70 -0.79
N LYS A 35 8.49 -2.20 -0.61
CA LYS A 35 9.10 -2.25 0.73
C LYS A 35 9.68 -0.88 1.08
N TYR A 36 9.52 -0.51 2.34
CA TYR A 36 10.27 0.59 2.93
C TYR A 36 11.71 0.13 3.14
N ASP A 37 12.67 1.01 2.85
CA ASP A 37 14.10 0.85 3.20
C ASP A 37 14.30 0.94 4.73
#